data_AF-A0A966XKC8-F1
#
_entry.id   AF-A0A966XKC8-F1
#
_cell.length_a   1.000
_cell.length_b   1.000
_cell.length_c   1.000
_cell.angle_alpha   90.00
_cell.angle_beta   90.00
_cell.angle_gamma   90.00
#
_symmetry.space_group_name_H-M   'P 1'
#
loop_
_entity.id
_entity.type
_entity.pdbx_description
1 polymer ?
#
loop_
_entity_poly.entity_id
_entity_poly.type
_entity_poly.pdbx_seq_one_letter_code
_entity_poly.pdbx_strand_id
1 'polypeptide(L)'
;MTQRPVRGVVLFPGAGSSAEHPGLVAIADHLASLPVHRVEFAYRVAGRKIPDRAPILIAEVRAAVAAACAEWRCNTNEIVIGGRSMGGR
;
A
#
# COMPACT_ATOMS: atom_id res chain seq x y z
N MET A 1 -8.87 -22.36 13.04
CA MET A 1 -9.11 -21.13 12.25
C MET A 1 -8.91 -21.50 10.80
N THR A 2 -9.95 -21.44 9.96
CA THR A 2 -9.79 -21.63 8.50
C THR A 2 -9.04 -20.43 7.94
N GLN A 3 -7.91 -20.70 7.29
CA GLN A 3 -7.10 -19.66 6.65
C GLN A 3 -7.90 -19.08 5.49
N ARG A 4 -8.17 -17.77 5.51
CA ARG A 4 -8.87 -17.08 4.42
C ARG A 4 -7.91 -16.80 3.27
N PRO A 5 -8.34 -16.92 2.01
CA PRO A 5 -7.47 -16.64 0.88
C PRO A 5 -7.11 -15.15 0.86
N VAL A 6 -5.82 -14.85 0.68
CA VAL A 6 -5.37 -13.48 0.40
C VAL A 6 -5.75 -13.13 -1.03
N ARG A 7 -6.38 -11.97 -1.21
CA ARG A 7 -6.90 -11.48 -2.49
C ARG A 7 -6.00 -10.45 -3.15
N GLY A 8 -5.09 -9.84 -2.40
CA GLY A 8 -4.04 -8.97 -2.93
C GLY A 8 -3.27 -8.25 -1.83
N VAL A 9 -2.29 -7.46 -2.25
CA VAL A 9 -1.37 -6.74 -1.35
C VAL A 9 -1.33 -5.25 -1.70
N VAL A 10 -1.40 -4.39 -0.69
CA VAL A 10 -1.22 -2.93 -0.86
C VAL A 10 0.03 -2.49 -0.12
N LEU A 11 0.96 -1.86 -0.86
CA LEU A 11 2.28 -1.47 -0.40
C LEU A 11 2.47 0.04 -0.43
N PHE A 12 3.03 0.58 0.66
CA PHE A 12 3.26 2.02 0.81
C PHE A 12 4.75 2.37 0.95
N PRO A 13 5.23 3.45 0.30
CA PRO A 13 6.62 3.88 0.37
C PRO A 13 6.97 4.54 1.70
N GLY A 14 8.27 4.62 1.96
CA GLY A 14 8.79 5.38 3.10
C GLY A 14 8.72 6.89 2.86
N ALA A 15 8.90 7.65 3.94
CA ALA A 15 9.08 9.09 3.87
C ALA A 15 10.16 9.45 2.84
N GLY A 16 9.88 10.42 1.97
CA GLY A 16 10.87 10.84 1.00
C GLY A 16 11.07 9.90 -0.20
N SER A 17 10.28 8.81 -0.32
CA SER A 17 10.39 7.83 -1.40
C SER A 17 9.13 7.75 -2.28
N SER A 18 9.09 6.85 -3.25
CA SER A 18 7.96 6.68 -4.19
C SER A 18 7.47 5.24 -4.22
N ALA A 19 6.29 5.02 -4.78
CA ALA A 19 5.76 3.68 -5.04
C ALA A 19 6.71 2.80 -5.89
N GLU A 20 7.56 3.45 -6.70
CA GLU A 20 8.60 2.84 -7.54
C GLU A 20 9.93 2.56 -6.82
N HIS A 21 9.98 2.69 -5.49
CA HIS A 21 11.17 2.33 -4.73
C HIS A 21 11.57 0.86 -5.02
N PRO A 22 12.85 0.56 -5.32
CA PRO A 22 13.28 -0.78 -5.77
C PRO A 22 12.86 -1.92 -4.83
N GLY A 23 12.85 -1.69 -3.52
CA GLY A 23 12.37 -2.68 -2.55
C GLY A 23 10.88 -3.01 -2.68
N LEU A 24 10.02 -2.04 -3.02
CA LEU A 24 8.59 -2.30 -3.24
C LEU A 24 8.36 -3.00 -4.58
N VAL A 25 9.08 -2.60 -5.63
CA VAL A 25 9.09 -3.28 -6.93
C VAL A 25 9.46 -4.75 -6.75
N ALA A 26 10.59 -5.02 -6.08
CA ALA A 26 11.07 -6.37 -5.85
C ALA A 26 10.04 -7.22 -5.08
N ILE A 27 9.35 -6.67 -4.07
CA ILE A 27 8.28 -7.39 -3.37
C ILE A 27 7.13 -7.70 -4.33
N ALA A 28 6.68 -6.73 -5.13
CA ALA A 28 5.60 -6.94 -6.09
C ALA A 28 5.95 -8.03 -7.12
N ASP A 29 7.18 -8.02 -7.63
CA ASP A 29 7.67 -9.02 -8.59
C ASP A 29 7.69 -10.44 -7.98
N HIS A 30 8.09 -10.57 -6.71
CA HIS A 30 8.07 -11.87 -6.01
C HIS A 30 6.65 -12.34 -5.67
N LEU A 31 5.68 -11.43 -5.64
CA LEU A 31 4.27 -11.71 -5.36
C LEU A 31 3.42 -11.75 -6.63
N ALA A 32 4.01 -11.89 -7.82
CA ALA A 32 3.32 -11.75 -9.11
C ALA A 32 2.08 -12.66 -9.32
N SER A 33 1.89 -13.70 -8.50
CA SER A 33 0.67 -14.52 -8.50
C SER A 33 -0.53 -13.85 -7.80
N LEU A 34 -0.30 -12.76 -7.08
CA LEU A 34 -1.30 -11.91 -6.43
C LEU A 34 -1.27 -10.51 -7.05
N PRO A 35 -2.42 -9.83 -7.16
CA PRO A 35 -2.41 -8.42 -7.50
C PRO A 35 -1.75 -7.62 -6.38
N VAL A 36 -0.86 -6.70 -6.76
CA VAL A 36 -0.13 -5.83 -5.84
C VAL A 36 -0.30 -4.38 -6.27
N HIS A 37 -0.84 -3.55 -5.38
CA HIS A 37 -0.85 -2.10 -5.53
C HIS A 37 0.32 -1.50 -4.77
N ARG A 38 1.16 -0.72 -5.46
CA ARG A 38 2.18 0.14 -4.85
C ARG A 38 1.64 1.57 -4.92
N VAL A 39 1.30 2.15 -3.77
CA VAL A 39 0.50 3.38 -3.69
C VAL A 39 1.38 4.57 -3.40
N GLU A 40 1.26 5.63 -4.21
CA GLU A 40 1.94 6.90 -3.97
C GLU A 40 1.13 7.75 -2.99
N PHE A 41 1.77 8.34 -1.98
CA PHE A 41 1.10 9.26 -1.06
C PHE A 41 0.85 10.62 -1.74
N ALA A 42 -0.23 11.30 -1.38
CA ALA A 42 -0.64 12.56 -2.01
C ALA A 42 0.44 13.66 -1.89
N TYR A 43 1.17 13.72 -0.76
CA TYR A 43 2.28 14.67 -0.62
C TYR A 43 3.37 14.48 -1.68
N ARG A 44 3.61 13.23 -2.12
CA ARG A 44 4.58 12.91 -3.16
C ARG A 44 4.09 13.22 -4.56
N VAL A 45 2.84 12.91 -4.84
CA VAL A 45 2.17 13.33 -6.09
C VAL A 45 2.24 14.86 -6.24
N ALA A 46 2.07 15.59 -5.13
CA ALA A 46 2.21 17.05 -5.07
C ALA A 46 3.67 17.56 -5.09
N GLY A 47 4.67 16.69 -5.25
CA GLY A 47 6.08 17.06 -5.31
C GLY A 47 6.69 17.52 -3.98
N ARG A 48 6.00 17.34 -2.85
CA ARG A 48 6.49 17.76 -1.53
C ARG A 48 7.49 16.75 -0.98
N LYS A 49 8.51 17.27 -0.28
CA LYS A 49 9.53 16.45 0.39
C LYS A 49 9.08 15.94 1.75
N ILE A 50 8.40 16.78 2.52
CA ILE A 50 7.98 16.50 3.89
C ILE A 50 6.65 15.74 3.85
N PRO A 51 6.54 14.58 4.52
CA PRO A 51 5.28 13.86 4.62
C PRO A 51 4.21 14.66 5.35
N ASP A 52 2.95 14.34 5.05
CA ASP A 52 1.84 14.79 5.87
C ASP A 52 1.88 14.15 7.27
N ARG A 53 1.10 14.71 8.19
CA ARG A 53 0.98 14.16 9.55
C ARG A 53 0.31 12.78 9.50
N ALA A 54 0.65 11.93 10.47
CA ALA A 54 0.18 10.55 10.53
C ALA A 54 -1.34 10.36 10.32
N PRO A 55 -2.25 11.20 10.87
CA PRO A 55 -3.68 11.04 10.61
C PRO A 55 -4.07 11.13 9.13
N ILE A 56 -3.40 11.98 8.35
CA ILE A 56 -3.64 12.13 6.91
C ILE A 56 -3.12 10.89 6.18
N LEU A 57 -1.89 10.46 6.48
CA LEU A 57 -1.31 9.26 5.88
C LEU A 57 -2.14 8.00 6.14
N ILE A 58 -2.65 7.84 7.37
CA ILE A 58 -3.54 6.72 7.73
C ILE A 58 -4.86 6.78 6.96
N ALA A 59 -5.42 7.97 6.75
CA ALA A 59 -6.63 8.13 5.95
C ALA A 59 -6.38 7.74 4.49
N GLU A 60 -5.24 8.11 3.91
CA GLU A 60 -4.83 7.69 2.57
C GLU A 60 -4.66 6.17 2.48
N VAL A 61 -4.03 5.53 3.46
CA VAL A 61 -3.91 4.06 3.53
C VAL A 61 -5.29 3.41 3.51
N ARG A 62 -6.23 3.90 4.35
CA ARG A 62 -7.60 3.37 4.39
C ARG A 62 -8.32 3.53 3.06
N ALA A 63 -8.18 4.68 2.42
CA ALA A 63 -8.80 4.94 1.11
C ALA A 63 -8.25 4.00 0.03
N ALA A 64 -6.92 3.82 -0.01
CA ALA A 64 -6.28 2.92 -0.97
C ALA A 64 -6.69 1.45 -0.76
N VAL A 65 -6.79 1.00 0.49
CA VAL A 65 -7.27 -0.36 0.80
C VAL A 65 -8.74 -0.53 0.43
N ALA A 66 -9.59 0.46 0.67
CA ALA A 66 -10.99 0.42 0.26
C ALA A 66 -11.13 0.35 -1.27
N ALA A 67 -10.32 1.12 -2.00
CA ALA A 67 -10.28 1.06 -3.46
C ALA A 67 -9.84 -0.33 -3.96
N ALA A 68 -8.78 -0.90 -3.38
CA ALA A 68 -8.31 -2.24 -3.71
C ALA A 68 -9.37 -3.33 -3.41
N CYS A 69 -10.09 -3.22 -2.30
CA CYS A 69 -11.20 -4.13 -1.97
C CYS A 69 -12.31 -4.08 -3.02
N ALA A 70 -12.69 -2.87 -3.46
CA ALA A 70 -13.70 -2.69 -4.49
C ALA A 70 -13.23 -3.26 -5.84
N GLU A 71 -11.98 -3.03 -6.22
CA GLU A 71 -11.38 -3.53 -7.46
C GLU A 71 -11.31 -5.07 -7.48
N TRP A 72 -10.76 -5.68 -6.42
CA TRP A 72 -10.54 -7.13 -6.34
C TRP A 72 -11.76 -7.91 -5.83
N ARG A 73 -12.87 -7.19 -5.58
CA ARG A 73 -14.15 -7.70 -5.09
C ARG A 73 -13.99 -8.59 -3.86
N CYS A 74 -13.34 -8.05 -2.83
CA CYS A 74 -13.02 -8.75 -1.60
C CYS A 74 -13.20 -7.87 -0.37
N ASN A 75 -13.14 -8.49 0.81
CA ASN A 75 -13.23 -7.79 2.09
C ASN A 75 -11.85 -7.34 2.57
N THR A 76 -11.82 -6.35 3.47
CA THR A 76 -10.58 -5.83 4.04
C THR A 76 -9.76 -6.88 4.81
N ASN A 77 -10.40 -7.93 5.32
CA ASN A 77 -9.73 -9.04 6.00
C ASN A 77 -9.13 -10.09 5.05
N GLU A 78 -9.22 -9.87 3.75
CA GLU A 78 -8.59 -10.67 2.68
C GLU A 78 -7.43 -9.92 2.01
N ILE A 79 -7.10 -8.71 2.50
CA ILE A 79 -6.01 -7.87 2.00
C ILE A 79 -4.82 -7.93 2.95
N VAL A 80 -3.61 -8.03 2.41
CA VAL A 80 -2.38 -7.76 3.15
C VAL A 80 -1.95 -6.32 2.91
N ILE A 81 -1.60 -5.62 4.00
CA ILE A 81 -1.11 -4.25 3.95
C ILE A 81 0.33 -4.25 4.44
N GLY A 82 1.21 -3.53 3.74
CA GLY A 82 2.60 -3.40 4.14
C GLY A 82 3.24 -2.13 3.60
N GLY A 83 4.50 -1.92 3.96
CA GLY A 83 5.23 -0.77 3.46
C GLY A 83 6.61 -0.66 4.06
N ARG A 84 7.37 0.32 3.56
CA ARG A 84 8.75 0.58 4.01
C ARG A 84 8.76 1.71 5.03
N SER A 85 9.38 1.50 6.19
CA SER A 85 9.61 2.54 7.21
C SER A 85 8.30 3.27 7.57
N MET A 86 8.17 4.57 7.31
CA MET A 86 6.92 5.34 7.50
C MET A 86 5.69 4.66 6.88
N GLY A 87 5.80 4.08 5.67
CA GLY A 87 4.67 3.41 5.02
C GLY A 87 4.27 2.08 5.66
N GLY A 88 5.11 1.52 6.53
CA GLY A 88 4.80 0.30 7.29
C GLY A 88 4.49 0.56 8.78
N ARG A 89 4.64 1.79 9.26
CA ARG A 89 4.31 2.20 10.65
C ARG A 89 2.86 2.65 10.73
#